data_AF-A0AAD6J6C4-F1
#
_entry.id   AF-A0AAD6J6C4-F1
#
_cell.length_a   1.000
_cell.length_b   1.000
_cell.length_c   1.000
_cell.angle_alpha   90.00
_cell.angle_beta   90.00
_cell.angle_gamma   90.00
#
_symmetry.space_group_name_H-M   'P 1'
#
loop_
_entity.id
_entity.type
_entity.pdbx_description
1 polymer ?
#
loop_
_entity_poly.entity_id
_entity_poly.type
_entity_poly.pdbx_seq_one_letter_code
_entity_poly.pdbx_strand_id
1 'polypeptide(L)'
;MAAISFDPRINRQMSKNSHGVIIEEIDGLVRVYKDGHIEMPPIIPSVPCNVATVNDVTAKDVVIDKFTNLWARIYVSNRSGTLPLLVYFHGGGFCVGSAAWSCYHEFLANLASKASCIIVSINYRLAPENRLSAAYDDGVNAFTWVKQQALNGPPEHQWWLSRCNLSSIFLAGDSAGANIAYNVATRLVSSYNPESMTKPLCFKGIILIQPFFGGEART
;
A
#
# COMPACT_ATOMS: atom_id res chain seq x y z
N MET A 1 1.87 -39.69 26.13
CA MET A 1 2.55 -40.46 25.06
C MET A 1 1.89 -40.14 23.74
N ALA A 2 2.55 -39.31 22.92
CA ALA A 2 2.53 -39.31 21.45
C ALA A 2 3.40 -38.11 21.02
N ALA A 3 4.69 -38.38 20.81
CA ALA A 3 5.62 -37.41 20.23
C ALA A 3 5.38 -37.36 18.72
N ILE A 4 5.02 -36.19 18.20
CA ILE A 4 4.95 -35.94 16.76
C ILE A 4 6.38 -35.66 16.30
N SER A 5 7.02 -36.69 15.73
CA SER A 5 8.33 -36.57 15.10
C SER A 5 8.20 -35.79 13.80
N PHE A 6 8.76 -34.58 13.76
CA PHE A 6 8.97 -33.85 12.51
C PHE A 6 10.08 -34.55 11.70
N ASP A 7 9.75 -35.11 10.54
CA ASP A 7 10.74 -35.62 9.58
C ASP A 7 11.39 -34.42 8.85
N PRO A 8 12.71 -34.18 9.00
CA PRO A 8 13.39 -33.06 8.37
C PRO A 8 13.61 -33.25 6.85
N ARG A 9 13.15 -34.35 6.24
CA ARG A 9 13.41 -34.67 4.82
C ARG A 9 12.31 -34.22 3.85
N ILE A 10 11.21 -33.63 4.33
CA ILE A 10 10.11 -33.18 3.46
C ILE A 10 10.38 -31.81 2.80
N ASN A 11 11.46 -31.12 3.17
CA ASN A 11 11.71 -29.75 2.72
C ASN A 11 12.99 -29.58 1.87
N ARG A 12 13.05 -30.20 0.68
CA ARG A 12 13.93 -29.74 -0.44
C ARG A 12 13.72 -30.50 -1.76
N GLN A 13 12.53 -30.38 -2.34
CA GLN A 13 12.37 -30.43 -3.79
C GLN A 13 11.51 -29.26 -4.24
N MET A 14 12.01 -28.04 -3.99
CA MET A 14 11.69 -26.96 -4.92
C MET A 14 12.47 -27.29 -6.18
N SER A 15 11.78 -27.56 -7.29
CA SER A 15 12.44 -27.73 -8.56
C SER A 15 13.31 -26.49 -8.80
N LYS A 16 14.60 -26.69 -9.01
CA LYS A 16 15.40 -25.71 -9.73
C LYS A 16 14.90 -25.74 -11.16
N ASN A 17 13.77 -25.09 -11.43
CA ASN A 17 13.44 -24.71 -12.79
C ASN A 17 14.52 -23.70 -13.18
N SER A 18 15.57 -24.16 -13.86
CA SER A 18 16.53 -23.22 -14.45
C SER A 18 15.79 -22.54 -15.60
N HIS A 19 15.24 -21.35 -15.36
CA HIS A 19 14.56 -20.51 -16.36
C HIS A 19 15.51 -20.03 -17.48
N GLY A 20 16.71 -20.59 -17.56
CA GLY A 20 17.73 -20.25 -18.55
C GLY A 20 18.44 -18.96 -18.19
N VAL A 21 18.76 -18.19 -19.23
CA VAL A 21 19.58 -16.98 -19.13
C VAL A 21 18.70 -15.78 -18.82
N ILE A 22 19.11 -14.96 -17.85
CA ILE A 22 18.53 -13.63 -17.59
C ILE A 22 18.90 -12.74 -18.77
N ILE A 23 17.90 -12.17 -19.44
CA ILE A 23 18.09 -11.27 -20.59
C ILE A 23 17.96 -9.80 -20.20
N GLU A 24 17.21 -9.50 -19.14
CA GLU A 24 17.11 -8.15 -18.56
C GLU A 24 17.01 -8.22 -17.04
N GLU A 25 17.58 -7.23 -16.36
CA GLU A 25 17.52 -7.08 -14.91
C GLU A 25 17.40 -5.60 -14.53
N ILE A 26 16.54 -5.29 -13.56
CA ILE A 26 16.36 -3.95 -13.02
C ILE A 26 16.82 -3.97 -11.57
N ASP A 27 18.09 -3.65 -11.31
CA ASP A 27 18.71 -3.55 -9.98
C ASP A 27 18.32 -4.70 -9.02
N GLY A 28 18.20 -5.91 -9.55
CA GLY A 28 17.74 -7.11 -8.85
C GLY A 28 16.25 -7.17 -8.49
N LEU A 29 15.49 -6.08 -8.64
CA LEU A 29 14.06 -6.02 -8.34
C LEU A 29 13.22 -6.85 -9.31
N VAL A 30 13.62 -6.87 -10.58
CA VAL A 30 12.97 -7.62 -11.65
C VAL A 30 14.02 -8.34 -12.46
N ARG A 31 13.81 -9.63 -12.72
CA ARG A 31 14.62 -10.43 -13.63
C ARG A 31 13.72 -10.99 -14.72
N VAL A 32 14.08 -10.74 -15.96
CA VAL A 32 13.39 -11.30 -17.13
C VAL A 32 14.28 -12.39 -17.73
N TYR A 33 13.74 -13.59 -17.81
CA TYR A 33 14.42 -14.75 -18.37
C TYR A 33 14.09 -14.90 -19.85
N LYS A 34 14.99 -15.54 -20.60
CA LYS A 34 14.86 -15.75 -22.06
C LYS A 34 13.58 -16.50 -22.44
N ASP A 35 13.04 -17.34 -21.56
CA ASP A 35 11.79 -18.07 -21.75
C ASP A 35 10.53 -17.21 -21.51
N GLY A 36 10.69 -15.93 -21.18
CA GLY A 36 9.61 -15.01 -20.86
C GLY A 36 9.17 -15.04 -19.39
N HIS A 37 9.80 -15.88 -18.56
CA HIS A 37 9.54 -15.88 -17.12
C HIS A 37 10.03 -14.56 -16.50
N ILE A 38 9.22 -13.99 -15.62
CA ILE A 38 9.57 -12.82 -14.83
C ILE A 38 9.65 -13.25 -13.38
N GLU A 39 10.80 -13.03 -12.76
CA GLU A 39 11.02 -13.23 -11.34
C GLU A 39 11.14 -11.87 -10.66
N MET A 40 10.52 -11.73 -9.49
CA MET A 40 10.65 -10.57 -8.62
C MET A 40 11.29 -11.01 -7.30
N PRO A 41 12.63 -10.99 -7.21
CA PRO A 41 13.34 -11.45 -6.03
C PRO A 41 12.94 -10.66 -4.78
N PRO A 42 12.83 -11.32 -3.60
CA PRO A 42 12.47 -10.66 -2.35
C PRO A 42 13.68 -9.89 -1.77
N ILE A 43 14.08 -8.80 -2.43
CA ILE A 43 15.22 -7.98 -2.01
C ILE A 43 14.89 -7.19 -0.74
N ILE A 44 13.67 -6.67 -0.65
CA ILE A 44 13.21 -5.91 0.51
C ILE A 44 12.38 -6.84 1.40
N PRO A 45 12.77 -7.04 2.68
CA PRO A 45 12.02 -7.89 3.57
C PRO A 45 10.70 -7.22 3.99
N SER A 46 9.64 -8.01 4.04
CA SER A 46 8.40 -7.59 4.68
C SER A 46 8.49 -7.79 6.20
N VAL A 47 7.96 -6.84 6.96
CA VAL A 47 7.95 -6.86 8.43
C VAL A 47 6.52 -6.91 8.97
N PRO A 48 6.30 -7.61 10.10
CA PRO A 48 5.03 -7.52 10.84
C PRO A 48 4.68 -6.07 11.23
N CYS A 49 3.40 -5.74 11.32
CA CYS A 49 2.95 -4.38 11.66
C CYS A 49 3.32 -3.95 13.09
N ASN A 50 3.61 -4.90 14.00
CA ASN A 50 3.97 -4.63 15.39
C ASN A 50 5.48 -4.46 15.61
N VAL A 51 6.30 -4.47 14.56
CA VAL A 51 7.73 -4.15 14.69
C VAL A 51 7.86 -2.69 15.13
N ALA A 52 8.49 -2.47 16.28
CA ALA A 52 8.68 -1.14 16.81
C ALA A 52 9.68 -0.36 15.95
N THR A 53 9.23 0.74 15.37
CA THR A 53 10.04 1.69 14.58
C THR A 53 10.12 3.05 15.26
N VAL A 54 9.00 3.52 15.81
CA VAL A 54 8.89 4.77 16.58
C VAL A 54 7.97 4.54 17.78
N ASN A 55 8.38 4.99 18.96
CA ASN A 55 7.68 4.71 20.22
C ASN A 55 6.25 5.27 20.30
N ASP A 56 5.94 6.32 19.53
CA ASP A 56 4.64 6.99 19.58
C ASP A 56 3.73 6.64 18.40
N VAL A 57 3.98 5.53 17.69
CA VAL A 57 3.14 5.09 16.57
C VAL A 57 2.67 3.66 16.77
N THR A 58 1.35 3.47 16.65
CA THR A 58 0.73 2.14 16.60
C THR A 58 0.45 1.78 15.16
N ALA A 59 0.81 0.57 14.73
CA ALA A 59 0.48 0.07 13.40
C ALA A 59 -0.28 -1.25 13.44
N LYS A 60 -1.27 -1.41 12.54
CA LYS A 60 -2.05 -2.64 12.36
C LYS A 60 -2.44 -2.84 10.90
N ASP A 61 -2.49 -4.10 10.48
CA ASP A 61 -2.96 -4.48 9.14
C ASP A 61 -4.47 -4.71 9.14
N VAL A 62 -5.15 -4.25 8.09
CA VAL A 62 -6.60 -4.39 7.88
C VAL A 62 -6.89 -4.85 6.46
N VAL A 63 -7.84 -5.76 6.31
CA VAL A 63 -8.32 -6.20 4.99
C VAL A 63 -9.41 -5.24 4.51
N ILE A 64 -9.25 -4.72 3.29
CA ILE A 64 -10.20 -3.82 2.64
C ILE A 64 -11.16 -4.62 1.77
N ASP A 65 -10.64 -5.49 0.91
CA ASP A 65 -11.41 -6.40 0.07
C ASP A 65 -10.73 -7.76 -0.04
N LYS A 66 -11.46 -8.81 0.33
CA LYS A 66 -10.97 -10.20 0.29
C LYS A 66 -10.87 -10.74 -1.14
N PHE A 67 -11.71 -10.26 -2.06
CA PHE A 67 -11.76 -10.80 -3.43
C PHE A 67 -10.53 -10.39 -4.22
N THR A 68 -10.14 -9.12 -4.14
CA THR A 68 -8.93 -8.59 -4.78
C THR A 68 -7.67 -8.74 -3.92
N ASN A 69 -7.81 -9.28 -2.70
CA ASN A 69 -6.75 -9.29 -1.68
C ASN A 69 -6.18 -7.89 -1.40
N LEU A 70 -7.05 -6.87 -1.46
CA LEU A 70 -6.70 -5.50 -1.13
C LEU A 70 -6.70 -5.33 0.38
N TRP A 71 -5.59 -4.83 0.92
CA TRP A 71 -5.42 -4.59 2.34
C TRP A 71 -4.57 -3.33 2.56
N ALA A 72 -4.54 -2.85 3.80
CA ALA A 72 -3.74 -1.70 4.18
C ALA A 72 -3.08 -1.86 5.54
N ARG A 73 -1.95 -1.20 5.73
CA ARG A 73 -1.35 -0.98 7.05
C ARG A 73 -1.70 0.41 7.54
N ILE A 74 -2.38 0.47 8.68
CA ILE A 74 -2.78 1.73 9.31
C ILE A 74 -1.76 2.09 10.38
N TYR A 75 -1.22 3.30 10.32
CA TYR A 75 -0.35 3.90 11.32
C TYR A 75 -1.10 5.02 12.03
N VAL A 76 -1.09 5.02 13.36
CA VAL A 76 -1.70 6.06 14.19
C VAL A 76 -0.66 6.59 15.15
N SER A 77 -0.31 7.87 14.98
CA SER A 77 0.50 8.59 15.96
C SER A 77 -0.25 8.75 17.28
N ASN A 78 0.40 8.61 18.43
CA ASN A 78 -0.16 8.68 19.79
C ASN A 78 -0.35 10.11 20.32
N ARG A 79 -0.36 11.11 19.42
CA ARG A 79 -0.57 12.53 19.75
C ARG A 79 -2.04 12.86 20.05
N SER A 80 -2.28 13.75 21.01
CA SER A 80 -3.61 14.13 21.46
C SER A 80 -4.44 14.81 20.35
N GLY A 81 -5.75 14.61 20.36
CA GLY A 81 -6.69 15.24 19.45
C GLY A 81 -7.02 14.40 18.21
N THR A 82 -7.79 14.99 17.30
CA THR A 82 -8.06 14.40 15.98
C THR A 82 -6.96 14.75 15.01
N LEU A 83 -6.53 13.78 14.22
CA LEU A 83 -5.37 13.84 13.35
C LEU A 83 -5.81 13.80 11.88
N PRO A 84 -5.15 14.53 10.97
CA PRO A 84 -5.41 14.40 9.54
C PRO A 84 -5.14 12.97 9.06
N LEU A 85 -5.86 12.55 8.02
CA LEU A 85 -5.72 11.23 7.41
C LEU A 85 -4.96 11.32 6.09
N LEU A 86 -3.93 10.50 5.95
CA LEU A 86 -3.16 10.33 4.73
C LEU A 86 -3.40 8.92 4.16
N VAL A 87 -3.99 8.81 2.97
CA VAL A 87 -4.02 7.53 2.25
C VAL A 87 -2.76 7.47 1.38
N TYR A 88 -1.89 6.51 1.65
CA TYR A 88 -0.57 6.41 1.05
C TYR A 88 -0.46 5.23 0.09
N PHE A 89 0.13 5.45 -1.09
CA PHE A 89 0.44 4.43 -2.07
C PHE A 89 1.96 4.32 -2.21
N HIS A 90 2.50 3.13 -2.02
CA HIS A 90 3.93 2.89 -2.18
C HIS A 90 4.38 2.95 -3.65
N GLY A 91 5.66 3.22 -3.87
CA GLY A 91 6.32 3.11 -5.17
C GLY A 91 6.67 1.68 -5.57
N GLY A 92 7.50 1.54 -6.62
CA GLY A 92 7.92 0.24 -7.16
C GLY A 92 7.48 -0.02 -8.60
N GLY A 93 7.32 1.03 -9.41
CA GLY A 93 7.07 0.89 -10.85
C GLY A 93 5.78 0.13 -11.19
N PHE A 94 4.81 0.09 -10.28
CA PHE A 94 3.58 -0.74 -10.34
C PHE A 94 3.79 -2.25 -10.28
N CYS A 95 5.03 -2.72 -10.30
CA CYS A 95 5.35 -4.15 -10.42
C CYS A 95 5.86 -4.74 -9.10
N VAL A 96 6.54 -3.94 -8.28
CA VAL A 96 7.08 -4.36 -6.98
C VAL A 96 6.59 -3.45 -5.86
N GLY A 97 6.81 -3.86 -4.63
CA GLY A 97 6.46 -3.10 -3.44
C GLY A 97 5.46 -3.82 -2.54
N SER A 98 5.38 -3.37 -1.30
CA SER A 98 4.32 -3.76 -0.38
C SER A 98 4.20 -2.72 0.72
N ALA A 99 2.99 -2.54 1.26
CA ALA A 99 2.79 -1.78 2.49
C ALA A 99 3.52 -2.40 3.70
N ALA A 100 3.94 -3.68 3.62
CA ALA A 100 4.71 -4.37 4.65
C ALA A 100 6.23 -4.29 4.47
N TRP A 101 6.76 -3.76 3.36
CA TRP A 101 8.21 -3.63 3.17
C TRP A 101 8.84 -2.81 4.29
N SER A 102 9.98 -3.29 4.82
CA SER A 102 10.67 -2.67 5.95
C SER A 102 10.95 -1.18 5.74
N CYS A 103 11.40 -0.81 4.54
CA CYS A 103 11.69 0.58 4.19
C CYS A 103 10.43 1.48 4.25
N TYR A 104 9.29 1.02 3.72
CA TYR A 104 8.03 1.76 3.81
C TYR A 104 7.49 1.76 5.24
N HIS A 105 7.66 0.66 5.98
CA HIS A 105 7.24 0.60 7.38
C HIS A 105 7.97 1.62 8.25
N GLU A 106 9.30 1.68 8.13
CA GLU A 106 10.13 2.66 8.83
C GLU A 106 9.79 4.09 8.40
N PHE A 107 9.71 4.34 7.09
CA PHE A 107 9.40 5.66 6.55
C PHE A 107 8.04 6.17 7.03
N LEU A 108 6.99 5.37 6.92
CA LEU A 108 5.63 5.80 7.24
C LEU A 108 5.38 5.91 8.75
N ALA A 109 6.01 5.06 9.57
CA ALA A 109 5.97 5.26 11.02
C ALA A 109 6.64 6.60 11.42
N ASN A 110 7.81 6.90 10.86
CA ASN A 110 8.48 8.18 11.08
C ASN A 110 7.64 9.37 10.57
N LEU A 111 7.00 9.23 9.41
CA LEU A 111 6.13 10.26 8.84
C LEU A 111 4.92 10.49 9.75
N ALA A 112 4.24 9.44 10.20
CA ALA A 112 3.06 9.55 11.07
C ALA A 112 3.40 10.28 12.38
N SER A 113 4.53 9.94 13.00
CA SER A 113 5.04 10.59 14.21
C SER A 113 5.34 12.07 13.98
N LYS A 114 6.16 12.40 12.97
CA LYS A 114 6.63 13.76 12.70
C LYS A 114 5.52 14.69 12.21
N ALA A 115 4.63 14.19 11.35
CA ALA A 115 3.52 14.97 10.80
C ALA A 115 2.27 14.94 11.70
N SER A 116 2.27 14.15 12.78
CA SER A 116 1.11 13.96 13.67
C SER A 116 -0.15 13.61 12.87
N CYS A 117 -0.08 12.53 12.07
CA CYS A 117 -1.16 12.09 11.21
C CYS A 117 -1.49 10.60 11.39
N ILE A 118 -2.65 10.21 10.86
CA ILE A 118 -2.98 8.81 10.61
C ILE A 118 -2.61 8.50 9.16
N ILE A 119 -1.98 7.36 8.91
CA ILE A 119 -1.62 6.92 7.56
C ILE A 119 -2.30 5.58 7.28
N VAL A 120 -3.03 5.48 6.17
CA VAL A 120 -3.57 4.22 5.64
C VAL A 120 -2.75 3.87 4.41
N SER A 121 -1.75 3.01 4.59
CA SER A 121 -0.83 2.58 3.54
C SER A 121 -1.40 1.41 2.75
N ILE A 122 -1.75 1.64 1.49
CA ILE A 122 -2.45 0.68 0.64
C ILE A 122 -1.47 -0.33 0.04
N ASN A 123 -1.78 -1.61 0.17
CA ASN A 123 -1.11 -2.69 -0.53
C ASN A 123 -1.92 -3.07 -1.78
N TYR A 124 -1.78 -2.27 -2.83
CA TYR A 124 -2.53 -2.42 -4.08
C TYR A 124 -1.99 -3.58 -4.93
N ARG A 125 -2.78 -4.04 -5.92
CA ARG A 125 -2.39 -5.12 -6.82
C ARG A 125 -1.31 -4.69 -7.81
N LEU A 126 -0.35 -5.58 -8.04
CA LEU A 126 0.83 -5.31 -8.87
C LEU A 126 0.68 -5.88 -10.29
N ALA A 127 1.35 -5.22 -11.23
CA ALA A 127 1.61 -5.74 -12.56
C ALA A 127 2.79 -6.74 -12.51
N PRO A 128 2.92 -7.68 -13.47
CA PRO A 128 2.12 -7.83 -14.68
C PRO A 128 0.78 -8.55 -14.49
N GLU A 129 0.54 -9.21 -13.35
CA GLU A 129 -0.66 -10.01 -13.09
C GLU A 129 -1.92 -9.14 -13.09
N ASN A 130 -1.79 -7.93 -12.57
CA ASN A 130 -2.87 -6.92 -12.51
C ASN A 130 -2.37 -5.62 -13.13
N ARG A 131 -2.32 -5.57 -14.46
CA ARG A 131 -1.95 -4.36 -15.20
C ARG A 131 -2.88 -3.19 -14.85
N LEU A 132 -2.40 -1.97 -15.10
CA LEU A 132 -3.23 -0.77 -15.02
C LEU A 132 -4.50 -0.95 -15.88
N SER A 133 -5.69 -0.59 -15.40
CA SER A 133 -5.97 0.30 -14.27
C SER A 133 -6.13 -0.32 -12.88
N ALA A 134 -5.81 -1.60 -12.66
CA ALA A 134 -6.13 -2.30 -11.40
C ALA A 134 -5.69 -1.55 -10.13
N ALA A 135 -4.47 -1.01 -10.11
CA ALA A 135 -3.96 -0.22 -8.98
C ALA A 135 -4.74 1.09 -8.73
N TYR A 136 -5.27 1.72 -9.79
CA TYR A 136 -6.12 2.90 -9.66
C TYR A 136 -7.51 2.54 -9.12
N ASP A 137 -8.04 1.40 -9.56
CA ASP A 137 -9.32 0.88 -9.07
C ASP A 137 -9.21 0.53 -7.58
N ASP A 138 -8.10 -0.09 -7.17
CA ASP A 138 -7.77 -0.36 -5.77
C ASP A 138 -7.67 0.92 -4.94
N GLY A 139 -7.09 1.99 -5.48
CA GLY A 139 -7.03 3.27 -4.79
C GLY A 139 -8.40 3.94 -4.60
N VAL A 140 -9.29 3.86 -5.58
CA VAL A 140 -10.67 4.33 -5.44
C VAL A 140 -11.45 3.45 -4.45
N ASN A 141 -11.25 2.12 -4.49
CA ASN A 141 -11.86 1.19 -3.55
C ASN A 141 -11.38 1.44 -2.12
N ALA A 142 -10.09 1.70 -1.92
CA ALA A 142 -9.52 2.06 -0.63
C ALA A 142 -10.11 3.36 -0.07
N PHE A 143 -10.23 4.40 -0.90
CA PHE A 143 -10.87 5.66 -0.48
C PHE A 143 -12.35 5.45 -0.12
N THR A 144 -13.07 4.68 -0.94
CA THR A 144 -14.48 4.33 -0.68
C THR A 144 -14.63 3.52 0.60
N TRP A 145 -13.70 2.60 0.88
CA TRP A 145 -13.65 1.83 2.11
C TRP A 145 -13.44 2.76 3.31
N VAL A 146 -12.47 3.68 3.27
CA VAL A 146 -12.26 4.68 4.35
C VAL A 146 -13.55 5.46 4.62
N LYS A 147 -14.26 5.86 3.56
CA LYS A 147 -15.55 6.54 3.68
C LYS A 147 -16.60 5.68 4.39
N GLN A 148 -16.69 4.40 4.04
CA GLN A 148 -17.59 3.45 4.70
C GLN A 148 -17.22 3.24 6.17
N GLN A 149 -15.92 3.15 6.49
CA GLN A 149 -15.44 3.06 7.87
C GLN A 149 -15.80 4.31 8.68
N ALA A 150 -15.71 5.50 8.07
CA ALA A 150 -16.10 6.75 8.72
C ALA A 150 -17.60 6.83 9.04
N LEU A 151 -18.44 6.23 8.20
CA LEU A 151 -19.90 6.23 8.37
C LEU A 151 -20.38 5.15 9.35
N ASN A 152 -19.92 3.91 9.15
CA ASN A 152 -20.46 2.72 9.82
C ASN A 152 -19.35 1.73 10.20
N GLY A 153 -18.13 2.22 10.48
CA GLY A 153 -17.00 1.39 10.82
C GLY A 153 -17.26 0.58 12.10
N PRO A 154 -16.87 -0.71 12.12
CA PRO A 154 -17.16 -1.58 13.24
C PRO A 154 -16.28 -1.24 14.46
N PRO A 155 -16.64 -1.68 15.69
CA PRO A 155 -15.95 -1.30 16.92
C PRO A 155 -14.43 -1.55 16.89
N GLU A 156 -13.98 -2.61 16.22
CA GLU A 156 -12.57 -2.96 16.07
C GLU A 156 -11.74 -1.93 15.28
N HIS A 157 -12.37 -1.02 14.55
CA HIS A 157 -11.70 0.07 13.82
C HIS A 157 -11.69 1.38 14.61
N GLN A 158 -12.33 1.44 15.78
CA GLN A 158 -12.44 2.67 16.57
C GLN A 158 -11.09 3.17 17.13
N TRP A 159 -10.08 2.30 17.26
CA TRP A 159 -8.75 2.70 17.71
C TRP A 159 -8.06 3.74 16.82
N TRP A 160 -8.41 3.79 15.52
CA TRP A 160 -7.93 4.80 14.58
C TRP A 160 -9.04 5.77 14.15
N LEU A 161 -10.27 5.29 13.93
CA LEU A 161 -11.39 6.13 13.48
C LEU A 161 -11.73 7.24 14.47
N SER A 162 -11.76 6.95 15.78
CA SER A 162 -12.06 7.95 16.82
C SER A 162 -11.04 9.10 16.88
N ARG A 163 -9.87 8.90 16.28
CA ARG A 163 -8.77 9.87 16.23
C ARG A 163 -8.64 10.52 14.86
N CYS A 164 -9.51 10.18 13.91
CA CYS A 164 -9.43 10.65 12.53
C CYS A 164 -10.20 11.96 12.35
N ASN A 165 -9.54 13.00 11.84
CA ASN A 165 -10.20 14.20 11.37
C ASN A 165 -10.70 13.98 9.94
N LEU A 166 -11.97 13.58 9.83
CA LEU A 166 -12.64 13.35 8.54
C LEU A 166 -12.71 14.61 7.66
N SER A 167 -12.49 15.79 8.23
CA SER A 167 -12.43 17.05 7.47
C SER A 167 -11.04 17.36 6.91
N SER A 168 -10.03 16.50 7.09
CA SER A 168 -8.66 16.71 6.62
C SER A 168 -8.04 15.43 6.06
N ILE A 169 -8.37 15.11 4.81
CA ILE A 169 -7.90 13.89 4.14
C ILE A 169 -7.03 14.21 2.93
N PHE A 170 -5.90 13.53 2.82
CA PHE A 170 -4.92 13.69 1.75
C PHE A 170 -4.65 12.35 1.07
N LEU A 171 -4.35 12.38 -0.23
CA LEU A 171 -3.78 11.24 -0.93
C LEU A 171 -2.29 11.49 -1.13
N ALA A 172 -1.46 10.47 -0.98
CA ALA A 172 -0.03 10.61 -1.21
C ALA A 172 0.59 9.33 -1.74
N GLY A 173 1.79 9.46 -2.29
CA GLY A 173 2.62 8.34 -2.63
C GLY A 173 3.97 8.80 -3.17
N ASP A 174 4.82 7.82 -3.45
CA ASP A 174 6.12 8.01 -4.10
C ASP A 174 6.18 7.26 -5.42
N SER A 175 6.91 7.78 -6.42
CA SER A 175 7.13 7.09 -7.70
C SER A 175 5.80 6.65 -8.35
N ALA A 176 5.62 5.35 -8.61
CA ALA A 176 4.37 4.77 -9.11
C ALA A 176 3.17 5.06 -8.17
N GLY A 177 3.38 5.05 -6.84
CA GLY A 177 2.36 5.38 -5.86
C GLY A 177 1.87 6.83 -5.96
N ALA A 178 2.76 7.77 -6.27
CA ALA A 178 2.36 9.15 -6.54
C ALA A 178 1.51 9.25 -7.82
N ASN A 179 1.83 8.46 -8.86
CA ASN A 179 0.99 8.37 -10.05
C ASN A 179 -0.41 7.81 -9.71
N ILE A 180 -0.49 6.78 -8.85
CA ILE A 180 -1.76 6.25 -8.34
C ILE A 180 -2.53 7.35 -7.59
N ALA A 181 -1.88 8.05 -6.65
CA ALA A 181 -2.50 9.12 -5.87
C ALA A 181 -3.09 10.22 -6.76
N TYR A 182 -2.36 10.62 -7.80
CA TYR A 182 -2.84 11.58 -8.80
C TYR A 182 -4.08 11.08 -9.54
N ASN A 183 -4.03 9.88 -10.12
CA ASN A 183 -5.14 9.33 -10.91
C ASN A 183 -6.38 9.06 -10.05
N VAL A 184 -6.21 8.60 -8.81
CA VAL A 184 -7.31 8.42 -7.85
C VAL A 184 -7.95 9.77 -7.53
N ALA A 185 -7.14 10.80 -7.22
CA ALA A 185 -7.67 12.14 -6.98
C ALA A 185 -8.50 12.65 -8.17
N THR A 186 -7.97 12.55 -9.39
CA THR A 186 -8.68 12.93 -10.62
C THR A 186 -10.01 12.18 -10.74
N ARG A 187 -10.03 10.86 -10.52
CA ARG A 187 -11.27 10.06 -10.60
C ARG A 187 -12.31 10.47 -9.55
N LEU A 188 -11.88 10.81 -8.33
CA LEU A 188 -12.79 11.25 -7.27
C LEU A 188 -13.44 12.59 -7.63
N VAL A 189 -12.66 13.56 -8.12
CA VAL A 189 -13.15 14.91 -8.43
C VAL A 189 -13.86 15.01 -9.78
N SER A 190 -13.56 14.14 -10.74
CA SER A 190 -14.20 14.11 -12.05
C SER A 190 -15.46 13.23 -12.11
N SER A 191 -15.88 12.63 -10.99
CA SER A 191 -17.11 11.85 -10.93
C SER A 191 -18.34 12.73 -11.18
N TYR A 192 -19.44 12.15 -11.70
CA TYR A 192 -20.68 12.90 -11.96
C TYR A 192 -21.26 13.58 -10.71
N ASN A 193 -20.95 13.04 -9.52
CA ASN A 193 -21.32 13.62 -8.23
C ASN A 193 -20.13 13.53 -7.25
N PRO A 194 -19.17 14.48 -7.33
CA PRO A 194 -17.97 14.48 -6.50
C PRO A 194 -18.28 14.54 -5.01
N GLU A 195 -19.31 15.30 -4.63
CA GLU A 195 -19.73 15.39 -3.23
C GLU A 195 -20.21 14.05 -2.69
N SER A 196 -20.97 13.29 -3.48
CA SER A 196 -21.38 11.94 -3.10
C SER A 196 -20.16 11.04 -2.94
N MET A 197 -19.16 11.14 -3.81
CA MET A 197 -17.97 10.30 -3.72
C MET A 197 -17.10 10.62 -2.50
N THR A 198 -16.98 11.90 -2.12
CA THR A 198 -16.08 12.30 -1.03
C THR A 198 -16.78 12.39 0.32
N LYS A 199 -18.00 12.92 0.43
CA LYS A 199 -18.64 13.12 1.75
C LYS A 199 -18.91 11.79 2.47
N PRO A 200 -18.72 11.73 3.81
CA PRO A 200 -18.42 12.83 4.72
C PRO A 200 -16.95 13.27 4.76
N LEU A 201 -16.08 12.61 3.99
CA LEU A 201 -14.66 12.93 3.93
C LEU A 201 -14.43 14.25 3.17
N CYS A 202 -13.70 15.18 3.78
CA CYS A 202 -13.22 16.37 3.11
C CYS A 202 -11.80 16.13 2.60
N PHE A 203 -11.71 15.83 1.30
CA PHE A 203 -10.44 15.73 0.59
C PHE A 203 -9.80 17.11 0.44
N LYS A 204 -8.56 17.25 0.91
CA LYS A 204 -7.83 18.54 1.00
C LYS A 204 -6.71 18.68 -0.03
N GLY A 205 -6.18 17.58 -0.56
CA GLY A 205 -5.15 17.65 -1.59
C GLY A 205 -4.34 16.38 -1.75
N ILE A 206 -3.37 16.45 -2.66
CA ILE A 206 -2.42 15.38 -2.96
C ILE A 206 -0.99 15.77 -2.60
N ILE A 207 -0.18 14.79 -2.20
CA ILE A 207 1.26 14.93 -1.98
C ILE A 207 1.98 13.93 -2.89
N LEU A 208 2.66 14.44 -3.92
CA LEU A 208 3.29 13.62 -4.95
C LEU A 208 4.82 13.65 -4.80
N ILE A 209 5.41 12.55 -4.35
CA ILE A 209 6.86 12.43 -4.15
C ILE A 209 7.47 11.78 -5.39
N GLN A 210 8.23 12.54 -6.19
CA GLN A 210 8.87 12.05 -7.42
C GLN A 210 7.90 11.25 -8.32
N PRO A 211 6.79 11.84 -8.78
CA PRO A 211 5.74 11.08 -9.45
C PRO A 211 6.21 10.43 -10.74
N PHE A 212 5.90 9.15 -10.90
CA PHE A 212 6.27 8.34 -12.05
C PHE A 212 5.36 8.64 -13.24
N PHE A 213 5.77 9.59 -14.06
CA PHE A 213 5.15 9.90 -15.35
C PHE A 213 6.14 9.68 -16.48
N GLY A 214 5.62 9.38 -17.66
CA GLY A 214 6.41 9.20 -18.87
C GLY A 214 5.55 9.48 -20.11
N GLY A 215 6.21 9.49 -21.25
CA GLY A 215 5.59 9.65 -22.56
C GLY A 215 6.54 9.14 -23.63
N GLU A 216 6.02 8.95 -24.85
CA GLU A 216 6.85 8.51 -25.99
C GLU A 216 7.94 9.51 -26.33
N ALA A 217 7.63 10.80 -26.25
CA ALA A 217 8.58 11.89 -26.41
C ALA A 217 8.96 12.46 -25.04
N ARG A 218 10.23 12.88 -24.92
CA ARG A 218 10.71 13.61 -23.76
C ARG A 218 10.09 15.01 -23.77
N THR A 219 9.29 15.31 -22.75
CA THR A 219 8.76 16.66 -22.48
C THR A 219 9.80 17.54 -21.83
#